data_AF-A0A6G2BIH8-F1
#
_entry.id   AF-A0A6G2BIH8-F1
#
_cell.length_a   1.000
_cell.length_b   1.000
_cell.length_c   1.000
_cell.angle_alpha   90.00
_cell.angle_beta   90.00
_cell.angle_gamma   90.00
#
_symmetry.space_group_name_H-M   'P 1'
#
loop_
_entity.id
_entity.type
_entity.pdbx_description
1 polymer ?
#
loop_
_entity_poly.entity_id
_entity_poly.type
_entity_poly.pdbx_seq_one_letter_code
_entity_poly.pdbx_strand_id
1 'polypeptide(L)'
;MPTREQVLRLLAAGLDYEAVGERLGVSPGQAYLTATGIPADGGDAVTAEQARRPGVLSGDTQELSHAPSGAPDARESVHRWLRQRARSDEQMRRAARNEARDGPS
;
A
#
# COMPACT_ATOMS: atom_id res chain seq x y z
N MET A 1 -11.00 -11.01 1.17
CA MET A 1 -9.63 -11.54 1.31
C MET A 1 -9.73 -13.04 1.54
N PRO A 2 -9.05 -13.89 0.74
CA PRO A 2 -9.08 -15.34 0.91
C PRO A 2 -8.45 -15.76 2.24
N THR A 3 -8.96 -16.82 2.86
CA THR A 3 -8.42 -17.34 4.13
C THR A 3 -7.29 -18.33 3.89
N ARG A 4 -6.43 -18.52 4.89
CA ARG A 4 -5.36 -19.52 4.86
C ARG A 4 -5.88 -20.93 4.58
N GLU A 5 -7.01 -21.30 5.18
CA GLU A 5 -7.64 -22.61 4.97
C GLU A 5 -8.16 -22.79 3.54
N GLN A 6 -8.68 -21.73 2.91
CA GLN A 6 -9.11 -21.77 1.52
C GLN A 6 -7.93 -21.99 0.57
N VAL A 7 -6.83 -21.28 0.80
CA VAL A 7 -5.60 -21.42 0.00
C VAL A 7 -5.00 -22.82 0.18
N LEU A 8 -4.81 -23.29 1.42
CA LEU A 8 -4.23 -24.60 1.70
C LEU A 8 -5.06 -25.75 1.11
N ARG A 9 -6.39 -25.64 1.08
CA ARG A 9 -7.25 -26.66 0.49
C ARG A 9 -7.05 -26.79 -1.02
N LEU A 10 -6.86 -25.67 -1.72
CA LEU A 10 -6.61 -25.69 -3.16
C LEU A 10 -5.20 -26.20 -3.49
N LEU A 11 -4.20 -25.83 -2.68
CA LEU A 11 -2.85 -26.40 -2.79
C LEU A 11 -2.87 -27.92 -2.54
N ALA A 12 -3.61 -28.39 -1.54
CA ALA A 12 -3.78 -29.81 -1.27
C ALA A 12 -4.51 -30.56 -2.40
N ALA A 13 -5.30 -29.86 -3.22
CA ALA A 13 -5.90 -30.39 -4.44
C ALA A 13 -4.94 -30.40 -5.64
N GLY A 14 -3.66 -30.02 -5.43
CA GLY A 14 -2.60 -30.06 -6.44
C GLY A 14 -2.49 -28.80 -7.30
N LEU A 15 -3.19 -27.71 -6.95
CA LEU A 15 -3.04 -26.44 -7.65
C LEU A 15 -1.75 -25.75 -7.20
N ASP A 16 -1.11 -25.03 -8.11
CA ASP A 16 -0.02 -24.10 -7.78
C ASP A 16 -0.57 -22.73 -7.34
N TYR A 17 0.32 -21.86 -6.87
CA TYR A 17 -0.06 -20.53 -6.37
C TYR A 17 -0.64 -19.61 -7.46
N GLU A 18 -0.31 -19.84 -8.73
CA GLU A 18 -0.90 -19.10 -9.86
C GLU A 18 -2.38 -19.48 -10.04
N ALA A 19 -2.65 -20.77 -10.19
CA ALA A 19 -4.01 -21.28 -10.34
C ALA A 19 -4.88 -20.98 -9.11
N VAL A 20 -4.30 -20.98 -7.91
CA VAL A 20 -4.99 -20.56 -6.68
C VAL A 20 -5.31 -19.07 -6.71
N GLY A 21 -4.36 -18.22 -7.14
CA GLY A 21 -4.55 -16.78 -7.25
C GLY A 21 -5.68 -16.44 -8.21
N GLU A 22 -5.66 -17.01 -9.42
CA GLU A 22 -6.72 -16.83 -10.41
C GLU A 22 -8.09 -17.26 -9.88
N ARG A 23 -8.15 -18.40 -9.20
CA ARG A 23 -9.41 -18.95 -8.67
C ARG A 23 -9.99 -18.13 -7.51
N LEU A 24 -9.14 -17.49 -6.73
CA LEU A 24 -9.54 -16.68 -5.56
C LEU A 24 -9.58 -15.18 -5.85
N GLY A 25 -9.22 -14.75 -7.06
CA GLY A 25 -9.17 -13.34 -7.46
C GLY A 25 -8.08 -12.55 -6.73
N VAL A 26 -6.93 -13.16 -6.45
CA VAL A 26 -5.76 -12.53 -5.82
C VAL A 26 -4.50 -12.80 -6.60
N SER A 27 -3.43 -12.04 -6.34
CA SER A 27 -2.14 -12.32 -6.97
C SER A 27 -1.53 -13.63 -6.44
N PRO A 28 -0.69 -14.32 -7.23
CA PRO A 28 0.00 -15.53 -6.78
C PRO A 28 0.87 -15.29 -5.54
N GLY A 29 1.53 -14.14 -5.47
CA GLY A 29 2.31 -13.72 -4.30
C GLY A 29 1.45 -13.55 -3.03
N GLN A 30 0.21 -13.09 -3.17
CA GLN A 30 -0.72 -12.99 -2.05
C GLN A 30 -1.27 -14.34 -1.61
N ALA A 31 -1.45 -15.29 -2.53
CA ALA A 31 -1.75 -16.68 -2.19
C ALA A 31 -0.57 -17.33 -1.43
N TYR A 32 0.67 -17.10 -1.87
CA TYR A 32 1.87 -17.55 -1.18
C TYR A 32 2.00 -16.97 0.23
N LEU A 33 1.85 -15.64 0.37
CA LEU A 33 1.85 -14.95 1.66
C LEU A 33 0.77 -15.48 2.60
N THR A 34 -0.44 -15.71 2.09
CA THR A 34 -1.56 -16.23 2.87
C THR A 34 -1.32 -17.66 3.36
N ALA A 35 -0.65 -18.50 2.57
CA ALA A 35 -0.33 -19.88 2.94
C ALA A 35 0.80 -19.97 3.98
N THR A 36 1.88 -19.21 3.73
CA THR A 36 3.16 -19.36 4.41
C THR A 36 3.38 -18.33 5.53
N GLY A 37 2.66 -17.20 5.50
CA GLY A 37 2.95 -16.04 6.32
C GLY A 37 4.19 -15.26 5.87
N ILE A 38 4.78 -15.60 4.73
CA ILE A 38 6.02 -15.00 4.21
C ILE A 38 5.72 -14.36 2.85
N PRO A 39 6.06 -13.08 2.63
CA PRO A 39 5.90 -12.42 1.34
C PRO A 39 6.81 -13.03 0.27
N ALA A 40 6.28 -13.24 -0.93
CA ALA A 40 6.95 -13.93 -2.03
C ALA A 40 8.10 -13.12 -2.67
N ASP A 41 8.09 -11.80 -2.51
CA ASP A 41 9.08 -10.86 -3.03
C ASP A 41 10.20 -10.55 -2.02
N GLY A 42 10.15 -11.15 -0.82
CA GLY A 42 11.08 -10.86 0.27
C GLY A 42 10.89 -9.48 0.91
N GLY A 43 9.82 -8.76 0.57
CA GLY A 43 9.51 -7.45 1.16
C GLY A 43 8.98 -7.61 2.59
N ASP A 44 9.71 -7.11 3.58
CA ASP A 44 9.31 -7.02 5.01
C ASP A 44 9.14 -8.35 5.79
N ALA A 45 9.74 -9.46 5.35
CA ALA A 45 9.71 -10.71 6.12
C ALA A 45 10.84 -10.79 7.16
N VAL A 46 10.55 -10.48 8.43
CA VAL A 46 11.39 -10.97 9.53
C VAL A 46 11.10 -12.47 9.68
N THR A 47 12.08 -13.32 9.38
CA THR A 47 11.91 -14.77 9.53
C THR A 47 11.61 -15.14 10.99
N ALA A 48 10.91 -16.24 11.23
CA ALA A 48 10.59 -16.71 12.60
C ALA A 48 11.83 -16.91 13.48
N GLU A 49 12.99 -17.17 12.88
CA GLU A 49 14.27 -17.27 13.57
C GLU A 49 14.86 -15.89 13.91
N GLN A 50 14.74 -14.92 13.01
CA GLN A 50 15.16 -13.54 13.26
C GLN A 50 14.27 -12.85 14.32
N ALA A 51 12.97 -13.17 14.37
CA ALA A 51 12.06 -12.67 15.41
C ALA A 51 12.41 -13.14 16.84
N ARG A 52 13.20 -14.21 16.98
CA ARG A 52 13.61 -14.78 18.27
C ARG A 52 14.98 -14.30 18.76
N ARG A 53 15.68 -13.46 18.00
CA ARG A 53 17.00 -12.95 18.40
C ARG A 53 16.85 -11.89 19.52
N PRO A 54 17.67 -11.93 20.58
CA PRO A 54 17.66 -10.90 21.62
C PRO A 54 17.90 -9.52 20.99
N GLY A 55 16.96 -8.58 21.20
CA GLY A 55 17.04 -7.21 20.68
C GLY A 55 16.13 -6.88 19.48
N VAL A 56 15.32 -7.83 19.00
CA VAL A 56 14.26 -7.55 18.01
C VAL A 56 12.99 -7.11 18.73
N LEU A 57 12.50 -5.91 18.43
CA LEU A 57 11.23 -5.40 18.95
C LEU A 57 10.08 -6.24 18.37
N SER A 58 9.17 -6.71 19.22
CA SER A 58 8.03 -7.55 18.82
C SER A 58 6.94 -6.80 18.04
N GLY A 59 7.23 -5.60 17.53
CA GLY A 59 6.30 -4.71 16.85
C GLY A 59 6.81 -4.30 15.46
N ASP A 60 5.88 -3.84 14.63
CA ASP A 60 6.12 -3.49 13.23
C ASP A 60 7.25 -2.45 13.10
N THR A 61 8.33 -2.82 12.40
CA THR A 61 9.36 -1.88 11.96
C THR A 61 8.84 -0.82 10.99
N GLN A 62 7.59 -0.94 10.53
CA GLN A 62 6.88 0.10 9.78
C GLN A 62 6.58 1.35 10.61
N GLU A 63 6.67 1.28 11.94
CA GLU A 63 6.57 2.47 12.80
C GLU A 63 7.79 3.41 12.62
N LEU A 64 8.92 2.91 12.12
CA LEU A 64 10.11 3.71 11.83
C LEU A 64 10.10 4.36 10.43
N SER A 65 9.29 3.85 9.50
CA SER A 65 9.04 4.46 8.18
C SER A 65 7.78 5.32 8.16
N HIS A 66 6.92 5.25 9.18
CA HIS A 66 5.97 6.29 9.50
C HIS A 66 6.70 7.53 10.02
N ALA A 67 7.22 8.34 9.11
CA ALA A 67 7.26 9.78 9.39
C ALA A 67 5.85 10.17 9.86
N PRO A 68 5.70 10.95 10.96
CA PRO A 68 4.38 11.45 11.34
C PRO A 68 3.77 12.05 10.09
N SER A 69 2.51 11.71 9.82
CA SER A 69 1.70 12.21 8.72
C SER A 69 1.48 13.73 8.88
N GLY A 70 2.57 14.50 8.81
CA GLY A 70 2.52 15.91 8.51
C GLY A 70 1.99 16.00 7.10
N ALA A 71 0.83 16.62 6.96
CA ALA A 71 0.20 16.85 5.68
C ALA A 71 1.27 17.33 4.67
N PRO A 72 1.43 16.66 3.50
CA PRO A 72 2.55 16.91 2.59
C PRO A 72 2.55 18.32 2.00
N ASP A 73 1.51 19.10 2.28
CA ASP A 73 1.32 20.50 1.94
C ASP A 73 1.83 21.49 3.01
N ALA A 74 2.10 21.07 4.26
CA ALA A 74 2.48 21.97 5.36
C ALA A 74 3.83 22.72 5.18
N ARG A 75 4.56 22.44 4.09
CA ARG A 75 5.79 23.15 3.72
C ARG A 75 5.49 24.26 2.72
N GLU A 76 5.84 25.51 3.06
CA GLU A 76 5.66 26.71 2.21
C GLU A 76 6.23 26.54 0.78
N SER A 77 7.30 25.74 0.62
CA SER A 77 7.87 25.39 -0.68
C SER A 77 6.91 24.57 -1.56
N VAL A 78 6.13 23.67 -0.96
CA VAL A 78 5.11 22.87 -1.65
C VAL A 78 3.93 23.76 -2.04
N HIS A 79 3.46 24.64 -1.16
CA HIS A 79 2.43 25.63 -1.51
C HIS A 79 2.87 26.58 -2.62
N ARG A 80 4.15 26.98 -2.64
CA ARG A 80 4.71 27.80 -3.73
C ARG A 80 4.72 27.05 -5.05
N TRP A 81 5.16 25.79 -5.04
CA TRP A 81 5.16 24.94 -6.22
C TRP A 81 3.74 24.68 -6.76
N LEU A 82 2.77 24.39 -5.87
CA LEU A 82 1.36 24.22 -6.24
C LEU A 82 0.77 25.49 -6.87
N ARG A 83 1.02 26.67 -6.28
CA ARG A 83 0.59 27.96 -6.85
C ARG A 83 1.18 28.22 -8.23
N GLN A 84 2.43 27.84 -8.45
CA GLN A 84 3.08 28.01 -9.74
C GLN A 84 2.49 27.05 -10.79
N ARG A 85 2.27 25.79 -10.40
CA ARG A 85 1.64 24.79 -11.27
C ARG A 85 0.21 25.17 -11.67
N ALA A 86 -0.61 25.63 -10.72
CA ALA A 86 -1.97 26.07 -10.99
C ALA A 86 -2.06 27.26 -11.97
N ARG A 87 -1.03 28.12 -12.00
CA ARG A 87 -0.93 29.22 -12.96
C ARG A 87 -0.53 28.76 -14.36
N SER A 88 0.31 27.73 -14.45
CA SER A 88 0.83 27.20 -15.72
C SER A 88 -0.08 26.16 -16.36
N ASP A 89 -0.97 25.51 -15.60
CA ASP A 89 -1.84 24.45 -16.08
C ASP A 89 -3.19 24.99 -16.59
N GLU A 90 -3.49 24.79 -17.87
CA GLU A 90 -4.74 25.25 -18.48
C GLU A 90 -5.98 24.51 -17.94
N GLN A 91 -5.83 23.26 -17.51
CA GLN A 91 -6.90 22.48 -16.89
C GLN A 91 -7.27 23.08 -15.51
N MET A 92 -6.27 23.47 -14.72
CA MET A 92 -6.51 24.12 -13.42
C MET A 92 -7.07 25.55 -13.57
N ARG A 93 -6.62 26.31 -14.58
CA ARG A 93 -7.24 27.62 -14.89
C ARG A 93 -8.71 27.51 -15.27
N ARG A 94 -9.13 26.39 -15.90
CA ARG A 94 -10.54 26.11 -16.20
C ARG A 94 -11.33 25.72 -14.94
N ALA A 95 -10.75 24.91 -14.05
CA ALA A 95 -11.38 24.52 -12.78
C ALA A 95 -11.62 25.74 -11.86
N ALA A 96 -10.62 26.60 -11.68
CA ALA A 96 -10.74 27.80 -10.83
C ALA A 96 -11.78 28.82 -11.36
N ARG A 97 -11.99 28.89 -12.69
CA ARG A 97 -13.05 29.72 -13.29
C ARG A 97 -14.45 29.17 -13.05
N ASN A 98 -14.60 27.86 -12.88
CA ASN A 98 -15.88 27.24 -12.55
C ASN A 98 -16.20 27.42 -11.06
N GLU A 99 -15.22 27.25 -10.16
CA GLU A 99 -15.41 27.52 -8.73
C GLU A 99 -15.78 28.98 -8.43
N ALA A 100 -15.17 29.96 -9.11
CA ALA A 100 -15.53 31.37 -8.94
C ALA A 100 -16.94 31.72 -9.47
N ARG A 101 -17.53 30.84 -10.29
CA ARG A 101 -18.88 30.98 -10.83
C ARG A 101 -19.95 30.37 -9.92
N ASP A 102 -19.56 29.38 -9.12
CA ASP A 102 -20.41 28.61 -8.21
C ASP A 102 -20.17 28.97 -6.72
N GLY A 103 -19.78 30.23 -6.43
CA GLY A 103 -19.55 30.71 -5.08
C GLY A 103 -20.76 30.50 -4.15
N PRO A 104 -20.53 30.31 -2.83
CA PRO A 104 -21.56 29.84 -1.90
C PRO A 104 -22.68 30.88 -1.75
N SER A 105 -23.93 30.39 -1.69
CA SER A 105 -25.10 31.20 -1.29
C SER A 105 -24.98 31.72 0.14
#